data_AF-A0A081AI05-F1
#
_entry.id   AF-A0A081AI05-F1
#
_cell.length_a   1.000
_cell.length_b   1.000
_cell.length_c   1.000
_cell.angle_alpha   90.00
_cell.angle_beta   90.00
_cell.angle_gamma   90.00
#
_symmetry.space_group_name_H-M   'P 1'
#
loop_
_entity.id
_entity.type
_entity.pdbx_description
1 polymer ?
#
loop_
_entity_poly.entity_id
_entity_poly.type
_entity_poly.pdbx_seq_one_letter_code
_entity_poly.pdbx_strand_id
1 'polypeptide(L)'
;MCKPLGNAEQQALYSGHKRCHGIKFQSVTTPDGIISHLFGPAEGRLHDLTLLDASGLEETIQNDQRFDGYLLYGDPAYGHTDVFASPFDRIGATREESEVNASMSRVRITVEWGFGQVIDE
;
A
#
# COMPACT_ATOMS: atom_id res chain seq x y z
N MET A 1 -6.29 10.54 24.84
CA MET A 1 -6.40 9.45 23.84
C MET A 1 -7.88 9.35 23.48
N CYS A 2 -8.27 9.74 22.25
CA CYS A 2 -9.66 9.78 21.82
C CYS A 2 -10.07 8.37 21.35
N LYS A 3 -10.93 7.68 22.09
CA LYS A 3 -11.58 6.45 21.62
C LYS A 3 -13.02 6.83 21.30
N PRO A 4 -13.45 6.81 20.03
CA PRO A 4 -14.75 7.35 19.66
C PRO A 4 -15.88 6.46 20.19
N LEU A 5 -16.52 6.90 21.27
CA LEU A 5 -17.71 6.29 21.85
C LEU A 5 -18.93 7.10 21.35
N GLY A 6 -19.69 6.55 20.40
CA GLY A 6 -21.00 7.08 20.02
C GLY A 6 -21.07 7.98 18.78
N ASN A 7 -19.96 8.28 18.10
CA ASN A 7 -19.97 9.01 16.82
C ASN A 7 -19.48 8.10 15.69
N ALA A 8 -20.37 7.77 14.74
CA ALA A 8 -20.11 6.82 13.65
C ALA A 8 -19.00 7.30 12.69
N GLU A 9 -18.97 8.59 12.36
CA GLU A 9 -17.96 9.19 11.46
C GLU A 9 -16.56 9.11 12.09
N GLN A 10 -16.48 9.44 13.38
CA GLN A 10 -15.25 9.33 14.15
C GLN A 10 -14.79 7.86 14.28
N GLN A 11 -15.72 6.91 14.37
CA GLN A 11 -15.42 5.47 14.43
C GLN A 11 -14.93 4.89 13.10
N ALA A 12 -15.42 5.40 11.98
CA ALA A 12 -14.99 5.03 10.63
C ALA A 12 -13.54 5.45 10.36
N LEU A 13 -13.16 6.65 10.80
CA LEU A 13 -11.80 7.17 10.61
C LEU A 13 -10.79 6.66 11.65
N TYR A 14 -11.24 6.17 12.80
CA TYR A 14 -10.34 5.73 13.86
C TYR A 14 -9.78 4.32 13.60
N SER A 15 -8.47 4.24 13.37
CA SER A 15 -7.75 2.97 13.33
C SER A 15 -7.35 2.56 14.74
N GLY A 16 -7.98 1.50 15.27
CA GLY A 16 -7.62 0.97 16.59
C GLY A 16 -6.19 0.42 16.68
N HIS A 17 -5.66 -0.09 15.55
CA HIS A 17 -4.30 -0.59 15.46
C HIS A 17 -3.27 0.54 15.54
N LYS A 18 -3.48 1.65 14.81
CA LYS A 18 -2.59 2.83 14.85
C LYS A 18 -2.91 3.80 15.99
N ARG A 19 -4.07 3.63 16.64
CA ARG A 19 -4.61 4.48 17.72
C ARG A 19 -4.77 5.96 17.33
N CYS A 20 -5.00 6.23 16.05
CA CYS A 20 -5.19 7.57 15.49
C CYS A 20 -6.39 7.59 14.52
N HIS A 21 -6.88 8.80 14.23
CA HIS A 21 -7.80 9.03 13.13
C HIS A 21 -7.01 9.25 11.85
N GLY A 22 -7.44 8.60 10.77
CA GLY A 22 -6.80 8.73 9.47
C GLY A 22 -7.74 8.37 8.34
N ILE A 23 -7.33 8.79 7.15
CA ILE A 23 -7.88 8.34 5.88
C ILE A 23 -6.80 7.49 5.20
N LYS A 24 -7.23 6.50 4.44
CA LYS A 24 -6.34 5.64 3.66
C LYS A 24 -6.41 6.01 2.19
N PHE A 25 -5.24 5.99 1.56
CA PHE A 25 -5.09 6.02 0.12
C PHE A 25 -4.26 4.81 -0.28
N GLN A 26 -4.53 4.27 -1.46
CA GLN A 26 -3.71 3.25 -2.10
C GLN A 26 -3.17 3.84 -3.40
N SER A 27 -1.86 3.73 -3.63
CA SER A 27 -1.25 4.25 -4.85
C SER A 27 -0.21 3.28 -5.41
N VAL A 28 0.00 3.35 -6.72
CA VAL A 28 1.12 2.73 -7.41
C VAL A 28 1.98 3.83 -8.03
N THR A 29 3.28 3.76 -7.79
CA THR A 29 4.26 4.68 -8.35
C THR A 29 5.20 3.90 -9.24
N THR A 30 5.37 4.35 -10.48
CA THR A 30 6.33 3.79 -11.43
C THR A 30 7.76 4.21 -11.09
N PRO A 31 8.80 3.51 -11.60
CA PRO A 31 10.19 3.81 -11.25
C PRO A 31 10.68 5.22 -11.62
N ASP A 32 10.00 5.90 -12.53
CA ASP A 32 10.24 7.31 -12.91
C ASP A 32 9.57 8.32 -11.96
N GLY A 33 8.86 7.85 -10.94
CA GLY A 33 8.22 8.67 -9.91
C GLY A 33 6.78 9.08 -10.22
N ILE A 34 6.20 8.63 -11.34
CA ILE A 34 4.81 8.95 -11.69
C ILE A 34 3.84 8.08 -10.87
N ILE A 35 2.79 8.69 -10.32
CA ILE A 35 1.69 7.94 -9.70
C ILE A 35 0.78 7.42 -10.82
N SER A 36 0.89 6.13 -11.14
CA SER A 36 0.13 5.48 -12.22
C SER A 36 -1.28 5.07 -11.79
N HIS A 37 -1.51 4.92 -10.48
CA HIS A 37 -2.81 4.61 -9.90
C HIS A 37 -2.93 5.25 -8.52
N LEU A 38 -4.11 5.81 -8.22
CA LEU A 38 -4.46 6.37 -6.92
C LEU A 38 -5.93 6.06 -6.61
N PHE A 39 -6.17 5.45 -5.45
CA PHE A 39 -7.51 5.12 -4.96
C PHE A 39 -7.70 5.63 -3.53
N GLY A 40 -8.86 6.21 -3.27
CA GLY A 40 -9.23 6.86 -2.00
C GLY A 40 -9.94 8.19 -2.22
N PRO A 41 -10.24 8.95 -1.15
CA PRO A 41 -10.00 8.62 0.26
C PRO A 41 -10.91 7.48 0.75
N ALA A 42 -10.34 6.60 1.56
CA ALA A 42 -11.06 5.52 2.23
C ALA A 42 -10.99 5.64 3.76
N GLU A 43 -11.92 5.00 4.45
CA GLU A 43 -11.96 4.95 5.91
C GLU A 43 -10.66 4.36 6.50
N GLY A 44 -10.04 5.07 7.44
CA GLY A 44 -8.78 4.63 8.06
C GLY A 44 -8.84 3.29 8.78
N ARG A 45 -10.05 2.83 9.11
CA ARG A 45 -10.30 1.55 9.77
C ARG A 45 -10.38 0.36 8.81
N LEU A 46 -10.56 0.61 7.52
CA LEU A 46 -10.68 -0.45 6.50
C LEU A 46 -9.39 -1.29 6.45
N HIS A 47 -9.50 -2.61 6.26
CA HIS A 47 -8.34 -3.47 6.09
C HIS A 47 -7.67 -3.23 4.72
N ASP A 48 -6.35 -3.39 4.64
CA ASP A 48 -5.60 -3.08 3.41
C ASP A 48 -6.03 -3.96 2.23
N LEU A 49 -6.33 -5.24 2.48
CA LEU A 49 -6.92 -6.12 1.46
C LEU A 49 -8.31 -5.68 0.99
N THR A 50 -9.13 -5.13 1.88
CA THR A 50 -10.46 -4.63 1.48
C THR A 50 -10.33 -3.36 0.63
N LEU A 51 -9.32 -2.53 0.90
CA LEU A 51 -9.00 -1.38 0.06
C LEU A 51 -8.48 -1.81 -1.32
N LEU A 52 -7.67 -2.88 -1.37
CA LEU A 52 -7.18 -3.46 -2.61
C LEU A 52 -8.30 -4.05 -3.47
N ASP A 53 -9.22 -4.81 -2.86
CA ASP A 53 -10.39 -5.36 -3.55
C ASP A 53 -11.28 -4.24 -4.10
N ALA A 54 -11.56 -3.21 -3.27
CA ALA A 54 -12.38 -2.08 -3.68
C ALA A 54 -11.76 -1.21 -4.78
N SER A 55 -10.44 -1.21 -4.93
CA SER A 55 -9.76 -0.38 -5.94
C SER A 55 -9.76 -1.01 -7.34
N GLY A 56 -10.01 -2.32 -7.46
CA GLY A 56 -9.89 -3.03 -8.74
C GLY A 56 -8.46 -2.98 -9.31
N LEU A 57 -7.45 -2.75 -8.46
CA LEU A 57 -6.07 -2.54 -8.89
C LEU A 57 -5.50 -3.77 -9.60
N GLU A 58 -5.82 -4.98 -9.12
CA GLU A 58 -5.34 -6.23 -9.75
C GLU A 58 -5.81 -6.33 -11.20
N GLU A 59 -7.11 -6.19 -11.43
CA GLU A 59 -7.69 -6.23 -12.77
C GLU A 59 -7.15 -5.10 -13.66
N THR A 60 -6.98 -3.91 -13.10
CA THR A 60 -6.44 -2.75 -13.84
C THR A 60 -5.03 -3.02 -14.35
N ILE A 61 -4.17 -3.60 -13.52
CA ILE A 61 -2.78 -3.87 -13.86
C ILE A 61 -2.65 -5.07 -14.80
N GLN A 62 -3.43 -6.14 -14.58
CA GLN A 62 -3.43 -7.31 -15.45
C GLN A 62 -3.83 -6.98 -16.90
N ASN A 63 -4.73 -6.02 -17.08
CA ASN A 63 -5.21 -5.63 -18.41
C ASN A 63 -4.38 -4.53 -19.06
N ASP A 64 -3.38 -3.99 -18.37
CA ASP A 64 -2.53 -2.90 -18.88
C ASP A 64 -1.21 -3.45 -19.41
N GLN A 65 -1.06 -3.44 -20.74
CA GLN A 65 0.12 -3.94 -21.44
C GLN A 65 1.43 -3.27 -21.02
N ARG A 66 1.38 -2.07 -20.42
CA ARG A 66 2.58 -1.39 -19.91
C ARG A 66 3.21 -2.13 -18.72
N PHE A 67 2.42 -2.94 -18.02
CA PHE A 67 2.86 -3.73 -16.86
C PHE A 67 3.10 -5.20 -17.22
N ASP A 68 3.03 -5.58 -18.50
CA ASP A 68 3.28 -6.94 -18.93
C ASP A 68 4.73 -7.37 -18.57
N GLY A 69 4.86 -8.51 -17.92
CA GLY A 69 6.13 -9.02 -17.39
C GLY A 69 6.63 -8.33 -16.11
N TYR A 70 5.85 -7.43 -15.49
CA TYR A 70 6.19 -6.77 -14.24
C TYR A 70 5.26 -7.18 -13.09
N LEU A 71 5.78 -7.15 -11.86
CA LEU A 71 5.01 -7.33 -10.63
C LEU A 71 5.08 -6.05 -9.79
N LEU A 72 3.96 -5.69 -9.17
CA LEU A 72 3.89 -4.62 -8.21
C LEU A 72 4.46 -5.08 -6.87
N TYR A 73 5.50 -4.39 -6.39
CA TYR A 73 6.06 -4.69 -5.08
C TYR A 73 5.29 -3.95 -3.97
N GLY A 74 4.71 -4.71 -3.04
CA GLY A 74 3.71 -4.20 -2.10
C GLY A 74 3.94 -4.57 -0.63
N ASP A 75 2.88 -4.40 0.17
CA ASP A 75 2.86 -4.84 1.56
C ASP A 75 2.75 -6.37 1.63
N PRO A 76 3.43 -7.05 2.59
CA PRO A 76 3.28 -8.50 2.79
C PRO A 76 1.82 -8.98 2.89
N ALA A 77 0.90 -8.13 3.36
CA ALA A 77 -0.51 -8.47 3.47
C ALA A 77 -1.19 -8.74 2.12
N TYR A 78 -0.64 -8.24 0.99
CA TYR A 78 -1.17 -8.52 -0.34
C TYR A 78 -0.83 -9.93 -0.83
N GLY A 79 0.13 -10.61 -0.20
CA GLY A 79 0.54 -11.96 -0.58
C GLY A 79 1.32 -12.01 -1.90
N HIS A 80 1.39 -13.19 -2.48
CA HIS A 80 2.02 -13.43 -3.79
C HIS A 80 0.92 -13.81 -4.78
N THR A 81 0.65 -12.92 -5.74
CA THR A 81 -0.27 -13.16 -6.86
C THR A 81 0.48 -12.97 -8.18
N ASP A 82 -0.18 -13.19 -9.31
CA ASP A 82 0.39 -12.88 -10.64
C ASP A 82 0.57 -11.36 -10.86
N VAL A 83 0.12 -10.53 -9.92
CA VAL A 83 0.24 -9.06 -9.96
C VAL A 83 1.19 -8.54 -8.89
N PHE A 84 1.17 -9.13 -7.68
CA PHE A 84 1.90 -8.63 -6.54
C PHE A 84 3.09 -9.50 -6.15
N ALA A 85 4.21 -8.82 -5.90
CA ALA A 85 5.35 -9.36 -5.19
C ALA A 85 5.39 -8.80 -3.76
N SER A 86 5.52 -9.69 -2.79
CA SER A 86 5.69 -9.34 -1.37
C SER A 86 7.14 -9.52 -0.92
N PRO A 87 7.59 -8.80 0.12
CA PRO A 87 8.88 -9.07 0.77
C PRO A 87 8.97 -10.52 1.24
N PHE A 88 10.16 -11.11 1.19
CA PHE A 88 10.41 -12.42 1.79
C PHE A 88 10.19 -12.38 3.31
N ASP A 89 9.76 -13.50 3.89
CA ASP A 89 9.61 -13.64 5.34
C ASP A 89 10.92 -13.37 6.04
N ARG A 90 10.91 -12.43 7.00
CA ARG A 90 12.13 -12.06 7.74
C ARG A 90 12.61 -13.17 8.68
N ILE A 91 11.72 -14.05 9.10
CA ILE A 91 12.04 -15.15 10.02
C ILE A 91 12.54 -16.31 9.18
N GLY A 92 13.84 -16.61 9.28
CA GLY A 92 14.47 -17.68 8.51
C GLY A 92 14.93 -17.27 7.11
N ALA A 93 14.87 -15.97 6.77
CA ALA A 93 15.42 -15.45 5.53
C ALA A 93 16.90 -15.83 5.38
N THR A 94 17.25 -16.30 4.19
CA THR A 94 18.64 -16.38 3.74
C THR A 94 19.27 -14.99 3.66
N ARG A 95 20.59 -14.94 3.51
CA ARG A 95 21.29 -13.66 3.34
C ARG A 95 20.85 -12.97 2.05
N GLU A 96 20.70 -13.74 0.99
CA GLU A 96 20.31 -13.28 -0.34
C GLU A 96 18.87 -12.69 -0.32
N GLU A 97 17.91 -13.36 0.33
CA GLU A 97 16.55 -12.83 0.52
C GLU A 97 16.54 -11.55 1.37
N SER A 98 17.40 -11.48 2.39
CA SER A 98 17.54 -10.28 3.23
C SER A 98 18.10 -9.10 2.45
N GLU A 99 19.04 -9.34 1.53
CA GLU A 99 19.60 -8.33 0.63
C GLU A 99 18.54 -7.82 -0.35
N VAL A 100 17.72 -8.71 -0.92
CA VAL A 100 16.58 -8.32 -1.77
C VAL A 100 15.59 -7.47 -1.00
N ASN A 101 15.16 -7.91 0.19
CA ASN A 101 14.25 -7.15 1.04
C ASN A 101 14.80 -5.76 1.39
N ALA A 102 16.10 -5.66 1.68
CA ALA A 102 16.76 -4.39 1.97
C ALA A 102 16.77 -3.46 0.74
N SER A 103 17.09 -3.99 -0.44
CA SER A 103 17.04 -3.25 -1.70
C SER A 103 15.64 -2.72 -1.99
N MET A 104 14.63 -3.60 -1.92
CA MET A 104 13.25 -3.26 -2.23
C MET A 104 12.61 -2.31 -1.20
N SER A 105 13.02 -2.38 0.07
CA SER A 105 12.57 -1.43 1.09
C SER A 105 12.97 0.01 0.75
N ARG A 106 14.11 0.23 0.06
CA ARG A 106 14.53 1.57 -0.38
C ARG A 106 13.67 2.09 -1.52
N VAL A 107 13.26 1.22 -2.45
CA VAL A 107 12.37 1.60 -3.56
C VAL A 107 11.02 2.06 -3.02
N ARG A 108 10.49 1.36 -2.01
CA ARG A 108 9.18 1.67 -1.39
C ARG A 108 9.11 3.07 -0.77
N ILE A 109 10.23 3.62 -0.29
CA ILE A 109 10.29 4.99 0.24
C ILE A 109 9.90 6.04 -0.82
N THR A 110 10.16 5.77 -2.11
CA THR A 110 9.78 6.67 -3.20
C THR A 110 8.27 6.91 -3.28
N VAL A 111 7.46 5.90 -2.92
CA VAL A 111 6.00 6.02 -2.86
C VAL A 111 5.60 7.00 -1.76
N GLU A 112 6.25 6.92 -0.59
CA GLU A 112 6.00 7.83 0.54
C GLU A 112 6.40 9.28 0.20
N TRP A 113 7.51 9.46 -0.52
CA TRP A 113 7.91 10.78 -1.01
C TRP A 113 6.90 11.37 -2.00
N GLY A 114 6.29 10.55 -2.86
CA GLY A 114 5.23 10.98 -3.77
C GLY A 114 4.06 11.62 -3.01
N PHE A 115 3.60 11.00 -1.93
CA PHE A 115 2.57 11.61 -1.07
C PHE A 115 3.04 12.88 -0.36
N GLY A 116 4.30 12.94 0.06
CA GLY A 116 4.87 14.13 0.69
C GLY A 116 4.78 15.37 -0.21
N GLN A 117 5.05 15.22 -1.51
CA GLN A 117 4.94 16.34 -2.47
C GLN A 117 3.50 16.86 -2.63
N VAL A 118 2.50 16.00 -2.50
CA VAL A 118 1.07 16.37 -2.67
C VAL A 118 0.49 17.06 -1.44
N ILE A 119 1.04 16.79 -0.25
CA ILE A 119 0.55 17.34 1.04
C ILE A 119 1.20 18.69 1.36
N ASP A 120 2.38 18.99 0.81
CA ASP A 120 3.14 20.23 1.04
C ASP A 120 2.80 21.39 0.07
N GLU A 121 1.75 21.26 -0.75
CA GLU A 121 1.13 22.37 -1.52
C GLU A 121 -0.09 22.97 -0.81
#